data_AF-A0A1M6KWD9-F1
#
_entry.id   AF-A0A1M6KWD9-F1
#
_cell.length_a   1.000
_cell.length_b   1.000
_cell.length_c   1.000
_cell.angle_alpha   90.00
_cell.angle_beta   90.00
_cell.angle_gamma   90.00
#
_symmetry.space_group_name_H-M   'P 1'
#
loop_
_entity.id
_entity.type
_entity.pdbx_description
1 polymer ?
#
loop_
_entity_poly.entity_id
_entity_poly.type
_entity_poly.pdbx_seq_one_letter_code
_entity_poly.pdbx_strand_id
1 'polypeptide(L)'
;MNLGTAVRREFKKLYVAYKMDTNFTDIIIQKSRLRISVNMKFSEIADPKGLCKDVTGIGKWGNGDVELYLDGLDGLDDVMKIIEQSFAAHEND
;
A
#
# COMPACT_ATOMS: atom_id res chain seq x y z
N MET A 1 8.47 -8.20 11.14
CA MET A 1 8.78 -8.42 9.71
C MET A 1 10.00 -7.58 9.35
N ASN A 2 11.08 -8.20 8.84
CA ASN A 2 12.28 -7.51 8.36
C ASN A 2 12.24 -7.63 6.83
N LEU A 3 11.97 -6.53 6.12
CA LEU A 3 11.61 -6.50 4.69
C LEU A 3 12.78 -6.82 3.72
N GLY A 4 13.82 -7.51 4.21
CA GLY A 4 15.03 -7.80 3.44
C GLY A 4 15.80 -6.53 3.04
N THR A 5 17.00 -6.72 2.49
CA THR A 5 17.82 -5.60 1.96
C THR A 5 17.32 -5.06 0.61
N ALA A 6 16.34 -5.73 0.00
CA ALA A 6 15.79 -5.39 -1.31
C ALA A 6 14.81 -4.22 -1.27
N VAL A 7 14.11 -4.02 -0.14
CA VAL A 7 13.13 -2.94 -0.01
C VAL A 7 13.83 -1.61 0.29
N ARG A 8 13.57 -0.63 -0.57
CA ARG A 8 14.01 0.75 -0.41
C ARG A 8 12.85 1.61 0.07
N ARG A 9 13.16 2.54 0.97
CA ARG A 9 12.22 3.55 1.46
C ARG A 9 12.64 4.92 0.96
N GLU A 10 11.75 5.61 0.24
CA GLU A 10 12.00 6.97 -0.25
C GLU A 10 11.02 7.98 0.36
N PHE A 11 11.57 9.05 0.94
CA PHE A 11 10.78 10.16 1.45
C PHE A 11 10.51 11.16 0.32
N LYS A 12 9.23 11.28 -0.06
CA LYS A 12 8.77 12.33 -0.99
C LYS A 12 8.11 13.45 -0.19
N LYS A 13 7.82 14.56 -0.85
CA LYS A 13 7.21 15.74 -0.21
C LYS A 13 5.90 15.43 0.52
N LEU A 14 5.08 14.52 -0.03
CA LEU A 14 3.72 14.25 0.46
C LEU A 14 3.52 12.81 0.98
N TYR A 15 4.47 11.91 0.74
CA TYR A 15 4.30 10.49 1.05
C TYR A 15 5.66 9.79 1.21
N VAL A 16 5.63 8.60 1.80
CA VAL A 16 6.78 7.70 1.87
C VAL A 16 6.51 6.52 0.95
N ALA A 17 7.37 6.32 -0.04
CA ALA A 17 7.30 5.20 -0.95
C ALA A 17 8.11 4.01 -0.42
N TYR A 18 7.52 2.82 -0.46
CA TYR A 18 8.23 1.56 -0.28
C TYR A 18 8.26 0.83 -1.62
N LYS A 19 9.46 0.48 -2.05
CA LYS A 19 9.70 -0.04 -3.39
C LYS A 19 10.80 -1.08 -3.44
N MET A 20 10.73 -1.92 -4.47
CA MET A 20 11.87 -2.71 -4.94
C MET A 20 12.41 -2.02 -6.20
N ASP A 21 12.05 -2.51 -7.38
CA ASP A 21 12.28 -1.81 -8.65
C ASP A 21 11.21 -0.73 -8.88
N THR A 22 9.95 -1.07 -8.60
CA THR A 22 8.81 -0.15 -8.59
C THR A 22 8.14 -0.10 -7.21
N ASN A 23 7.31 0.93 -6.97
CA ASN A 23 6.60 1.08 -5.70
C ASN A 23 5.57 -0.04 -5.55
N PHE A 24 5.58 -0.75 -4.42
CA PHE A 24 4.51 -1.67 -4.07
C PHE A 24 3.51 -1.01 -3.09
N THR A 25 3.96 -0.03 -2.30
CA THR A 25 3.05 0.77 -1.48
C THR A 25 3.57 2.18 -1.22
N ASP A 26 2.64 3.13 -1.12
CA ASP A 26 2.89 4.50 -0.71
C ASP A 26 2.09 4.81 0.56
N ILE A 27 2.75 5.38 1.57
CA ILE A 27 2.14 5.81 2.83
C ILE A 27 2.00 7.33 2.82
N ILE A 28 0.76 7.80 2.86
CA ILE A 28 0.40 9.21 2.97
C ILE A 28 0.00 9.50 4.41
N ILE A 29 0.74 10.37 5.07
CA ILE A 29 0.44 10.79 6.44
C ILE A 29 -0.63 11.89 6.36
N GLN A 30 -1.80 11.60 6.94
CA GLN A 30 -2.87 12.59 7.08
C GLN A 30 -2.95 13.07 8.53
N LYS A 31 -3.77 14.11 8.78
CA LYS A 31 -3.92 14.72 10.11
C LYS A 31 -4.29 13.73 11.22
N SER A 32 -5.09 12.70 10.92
CA SER A 32 -5.67 11.80 11.92
C SER A 32 -5.47 10.31 11.61
N ARG A 33 -4.85 9.96 10.48
CA ARG A 33 -4.72 8.57 10.01
C ARG A 33 -3.63 8.44 8.96
N LEU A 34 -3.23 7.22 8.67
CA LEU A 34 -2.46 6.91 7.47
C LEU A 34 -3.40 6.51 6.35
N ARG A 35 -3.14 7.02 5.16
CA ARG A 35 -3.74 6.53 3.93
C ARG A 35 -2.68 5.74 3.18
N ILE A 36 -3.00 4.51 2.85
CA ILE A 36 -2.12 3.58 2.17
C ILE A 36 -2.63 3.41 0.75
N SER A 37 -1.77 3.69 -0.22
CA SER A 37 -1.99 3.31 -1.62
C SER A 37 -1.20 2.04 -1.89
N VAL A 38 -1.84 1.06 -2.50
CA VAL A 38 -1.26 -0.27 -2.73
C VAL A 38 -1.20 -0.50 -4.24
N ASN A 39 0.00 -0.79 -4.75
CA ASN A 39 0.22 -0.99 -6.17
C ASN A 39 -0.22 -2.39 -6.60
N MET A 40 -1.51 -2.55 -6.86
CA MET A 40 -2.08 -3.77 -7.46
C MET A 40 -3.45 -3.44 -8.04
N LYS A 41 -3.99 -4.30 -8.92
CA LYS A 41 -5.38 -4.13 -9.37
C LYS A 41 -6.34 -4.45 -8.23
N PHE A 42 -7.42 -3.68 -8.11
CA PHE A 42 -8.46 -3.96 -7.12
C PHE A 42 -9.09 -5.35 -7.30
N SER A 43 -9.16 -5.85 -8.55
CA SER A 43 -9.68 -7.19 -8.84
C SER A 43 -8.78 -8.35 -8.39
N GLU A 44 -7.52 -8.07 -8.06
CA GLU A 44 -6.50 -9.08 -7.70
C GLU A 44 -6.27 -9.15 -6.18
N ILE A 45 -6.89 -8.26 -5.41
CA ILE A 45 -6.70 -8.20 -3.97
C ILE A 45 -7.62 -9.18 -3.22
N ALA A 46 -7.06 -9.94 -2.29
CA ALA A 46 -7.83 -10.71 -1.33
C ALA A 46 -8.13 -9.85 -0.10
N ASP A 47 -9.37 -9.38 0.00
CA ASP A 47 -9.84 -8.52 1.09
C ASP A 47 -11.12 -9.06 1.75
N PRO A 48 -11.02 -10.10 2.61
CA PRO A 48 -12.18 -10.70 3.26
C PRO A 48 -12.87 -9.76 4.27
N LYS A 49 -12.23 -8.64 4.64
CA LYS A 49 -12.73 -7.67 5.62
C LYS A 49 -13.31 -6.41 4.97
N GLY A 50 -13.22 -6.27 3.66
CA GLY A 50 -13.74 -5.11 2.92
C GLY A 50 -13.07 -3.79 3.32
N LEU A 51 -11.78 -3.83 3.65
CA LEU A 51 -10.99 -2.65 4.03
C LEU A 51 -10.58 -1.80 2.83
N CYS A 52 -10.49 -2.41 1.66
CA CYS A 52 -9.94 -1.83 0.45
C CYS A 52 -11.02 -1.07 -0.29
N LYS A 53 -10.63 0.11 -0.77
CA LYS A 53 -11.41 0.94 -1.66
C LYS A 53 -10.86 0.82 -3.07
N ASP A 54 -11.75 0.51 -4.01
CA ASP A 54 -11.46 0.61 -5.43
C ASP A 54 -11.28 2.07 -5.81
N VAL A 55 -10.08 2.41 -6.28
CA VAL A 55 -9.73 3.73 -6.78
C VAL A 55 -9.31 3.68 -8.26
N THR A 56 -9.71 2.63 -9.00
CA THR A 56 -9.53 2.50 -10.44
C THR A 56 -10.16 3.68 -11.18
N GLY A 57 -9.45 4.29 -12.13
CA GLY A 57 -9.98 5.39 -12.95
C GLY A 57 -10.20 6.71 -12.20
N ILE A 58 -9.94 6.76 -10.89
CA ILE A 58 -9.92 8.00 -10.14
C ILE A 58 -8.58 8.69 -10.42
N GLY A 59 -8.61 9.90 -10.98
CA GLY A 59 -7.42 10.69 -11.24
C GLY A 59 -6.59 10.85 -9.96
N LYS A 60 -5.44 10.17 -9.91
CA LYS A 60 -4.56 10.10 -8.73
C LYS A 60 -3.11 10.24 -9.15
N TRP A 61 -2.32 10.78 -8.23
CA TRP A 61 -0.87 10.79 -8.33
C TRP A 61 -0.35 9.54 -7.63
N GLY A 62 -0.02 8.49 -8.38
CA GLY A 62 0.49 7.23 -7.84
C GLY A 62 0.12 6.02 -8.69
N ASN A 63 0.68 4.86 -8.32
CA ASN A 63 0.42 3.57 -8.96
C ASN A 63 -0.54 2.74 -8.11
N GLY A 64 -1.31 1.85 -8.75
CA GLY A 64 -2.21 0.92 -8.05
C GLY A 64 -3.64 1.37 -7.92
N ASP A 65 -4.55 0.41 -7.84
CA ASP A 65 -6.00 0.61 -7.81
C ASP A 65 -6.65 0.40 -6.46
N VAL A 66 -5.83 0.20 -5.42
CA VAL A 66 -6.27 -0.08 -4.06
C VAL A 66 -5.87 1.07 -3.11
N GLU A 67 -6.84 1.55 -2.34
CA GLU A 67 -6.62 2.46 -1.20
C GLU A 67 -7.21 1.88 0.08
N LEU A 68 -6.51 2.03 1.21
CA LEU A 68 -7.02 1.69 2.54
C LEU A 68 -6.49 2.66 3.60
N TYR A 69 -7.08 2.62 4.80
CA TYR A 69 -6.74 3.51 5.90
C TYR A 69 -6.26 2.72 7.12
N LEU A 70 -5.31 3.31 7.86
CA LEU A 70 -4.92 2.88 9.19
C LEU A 70 -5.21 4.02 10.17
N ASP A 71 -6.28 3.87 10.94
CA ASP A 71 -6.72 4.86 11.93
C ASP A 71 -6.09 4.64 13.32
N GLY A 72 -5.57 3.44 13.58
CA GLY A 72 -4.95 3.05 14.85
C GLY A 72 -4.28 1.68 14.77
N LEU A 73 -3.56 1.28 15.81
CA LEU A 73 -2.75 0.05 15.80
C LEU A 73 -3.59 -1.23 15.72
N ASP A 74 -4.86 -1.20 16.15
CA ASP A 74 -5.74 -2.38 16.11
C ASP A 74 -5.97 -2.92 14.69
N GLY A 75 -5.87 -2.05 13.68
CA GLY A 75 -5.99 -2.43 12.26
C GLY A 75 -4.67 -2.77 11.58
N LEU A 76 -3.54 -2.70 12.30
CA LEU A 76 -2.20 -2.81 11.69
C LEU A 76 -2.00 -4.16 11.00
N ASP A 77 -2.35 -5.26 11.66
CA ASP A 77 -2.15 -6.61 11.12
C ASP A 77 -2.94 -6.83 9.83
N ASP A 78 -4.15 -6.27 9.73
CA ASP A 78 -4.97 -6.40 8.54
C ASP A 78 -4.44 -5.54 7.39
N VAL A 79 -4.02 -4.30 7.68
CA VAL A 79 -3.38 -3.42 6.68
C VAL A 79 -2.08 -4.05 6.17
N MET A 80 -1.28 -4.65 7.06
CA MET A 80 -0.03 -5.31 6.67
C MET A 80 -0.28 -6.51 5.75
N LYS A 81 -1.31 -7.33 6.00
CA LYS A 81 -1.69 -8.43 5.09
C LYS A 81 -2.07 -7.95 3.68
N ILE A 82 -2.63 -6.76 3.56
CA ILE A 82 -2.91 -6.16 2.26
C ILE A 82 -1.62 -5.69 1.57
N ILE A 83 -0.73 -5.01 2.30
CA ILE A 83 0.57 -4.56 1.76
C ILE A 83 1.43 -5.76 1.33
N GLU A 84 1.43 -6.84 2.10
CA GLU A 84 2.16 -8.08 1.81
C GLU A 84 1.78 -8.70 0.46
N GLN A 85 0.51 -8.61 0.05
CA GLN A 85 0.06 -9.11 -1.25
C GLN A 85 0.72 -8.34 -2.41
N SER A 86 0.78 -7.02 -2.32
CA SER A 86 1.45 -6.20 -3.34
C SER A 86 2.97 -6.39 -3.31
N PHE A 87 3.57 -6.48 -2.12
CA PHE A 87 4.98 -6.80 -1.98
C PHE A 87 5.34 -8.13 -2.68
N ALA A 88 4.58 -9.20 -2.41
CA ALA A 88 4.79 -10.51 -3.03
C ALA A 88 4.58 -10.50 -4.55
N ALA A 89 3.64 -9.71 -5.06
CA ALA A 89 3.44 -9.54 -6.50
C ALA A 89 4.67 -8.90 -7.16
N HIS A 90 5.29 -7.91 -6.51
CA HIS A 90 6.46 -7.19 -7.02
C HIS A 90 7.78 -7.94 -6.83
N GLU A 91 7.83 -8.97 -5.98
CA GLU A 91 9.03 -9.80 -5.77
C GLU A 91 9.22 -10.80 -6.93
N ASN A 92 8.14 -11.11 -7.65
CA ASN A 92 8.12 -12.07 -8.76
C ASN A 92 8.11 -11.40 -10.15
N ASP A 93 8.20 -10.06 -10.21
CA ASP A 93 8.32 -9.25 -11.43
C ASP A 93 9.79 -9.01 -11.79
#